data_AF-A0A2W1MMR5-F1
#
_entry.id   AF-A0A2W1MMR5-F1
#
_cell.length_a   1.000
_cell.length_b   1.000
_cell.length_c   1.000
_cell.angle_alpha   90.00
_cell.angle_beta   90.00
_cell.angle_gamma   90.00
#
_symmetry.space_group_name_H-M   'P 1'
#
loop_
_entity.id
_entity.type
_entity.pdbx_description
1 polymer ?
#
loop_
_entity_poly.entity_id
_entity_poly.type
_entity_poly.pdbx_seq_one_letter_code
_entity_poly.pdbx_strand_id
1 'polypeptide(L)' 'MEKEGQKGEKNRPSHWFDVPEGQALECLVIGEGEDRRVYVVTTDPPEEFAWIHDRWPVLTER' A
#
# COMPACT_ATOMS: atom_id res chain seq x y z
N MET A 1 7.95 -31.58 -11.08
CA MET A 1 8.00 -30.12 -10.88
C MET A 1 6.57 -29.63 -10.87
N GLU A 2 5.92 -29.75 -9.71
CA GLU A 2 4.55 -29.29 -9.55
C GLU A 2 4.57 -27.77 -9.45
N LYS A 3 3.71 -27.10 -10.23
CA LYS A 3 3.48 -25.67 -10.10
C LYS A 3 2.71 -25.47 -8.80
N GLU A 4 3.37 -24.97 -7.76
CA GLU A 4 2.69 -24.65 -6.52
C GLU A 4 1.81 -23.40 -6.71
N GLY A 5 0.54 -23.59 -6.41
CA GLY A 5 -0.55 -22.70 -6.79
C GLY A 5 -0.57 -21.35 -6.07
N GLN A 6 -1.19 -20.40 -6.76
CA GLN A 6 -1.67 -19.11 -6.28
C GLN A 6 -2.47 -19.26 -4.97
N LYS A 7 -2.04 -18.60 -3.88
CA LYS A 7 -2.74 -18.65 -2.59
C LYS A 7 -3.02 -17.25 -2.05
N GLY A 8 -4.21 -16.75 -2.36
CA GLY A 8 -4.86 -15.71 -1.55
C GLY A 8 -5.23 -16.33 -0.20
N GLU A 9 -4.30 -16.27 0.76
CA GLU A 9 -4.56 -16.73 2.12
C GLU A 9 -5.53 -15.76 2.81
N LYS A 10 -6.78 -16.20 2.95
CA LYS A 10 -7.88 -15.48 3.60
C LYS A 10 -7.67 -15.24 5.12
N ASN A 11 -6.47 -15.52 5.64
CA ASN A 11 -6.12 -15.53 7.06
C ASN A 11 -4.75 -14.89 7.36
N ARG A 12 -4.15 -14.12 6.43
CA ARG A 12 -2.96 -13.34 6.79
C ARG A 12 -3.36 -12.29 7.84
N PRO A 13 -2.59 -12.15 8.94
CA PRO A 13 -2.89 -11.15 9.95
C PRO A 13 -2.88 -9.76 9.30
N SER A 14 -3.87 -8.94 9.66
CA SER A 14 -3.89 -7.53 9.26
C SER A 14 -2.87 -6.77 10.09
N HIS A 15 -2.13 -5.87 9.43
CA HIS A 15 -1.16 -4.99 10.06
C HIS A 15 -1.60 -3.54 9.89
N TRP A 16 -1.38 -2.74 10.93
CA TRP A 16 -1.63 -1.31 10.95
C TRP A 16 -0.31 -0.58 11.14
N PHE A 17 -0.19 0.60 10.53
CA PHE A 17 0.91 1.53 10.77
C PHE A 17 0.34 2.95 10.87
N ASP A 18 1.02 3.81 11.62
CA ASP A 18 0.62 5.20 11.78
C ASP A 18 1.24 6.07 10.68
N VAL A 19 0.46 7.02 10.17
CA VAL A 19 0.99 8.10 9.34
C VAL A 19 1.50 9.19 10.28
N PRO A 20 2.79 9.57 10.21
CA PRO A 20 3.34 10.62 11.05
C PRO A 20 2.57 11.94 10.92
N GLU A 21 2.53 12.70 12.02
CA GLU A 21 1.97 14.04 12.00
C GLU A 21 2.68 14.91 10.95
N GLY A 22 1.92 15.75 10.23
CA GLY A 22 2.45 16.55 9.12
C GLY A 22 2.53 15.82 7.78
N GLN A 23 2.43 14.49 7.75
CA GLN A 23 2.53 13.72 6.51
C GLN A 23 1.18 13.19 6.00
N ALA A 24 1.14 12.81 4.72
CA ALA A 24 0.01 12.20 4.03
C ALA A 24 0.48 11.18 2.99
N LEU A 25 -0.45 10.32 2.52
CA LEU A 25 -0.18 9.40 1.42
C LEU A 25 -0.08 10.16 0.09
N GLU A 26 0.99 9.92 -0.67
CA GLU A 26 1.08 10.42 -2.03
C GLU A 26 0.14 9.65 -2.96
N CYS A 27 -0.67 10.39 -3.73
CA CYS A 27 -1.71 9.82 -4.58
C CYS A 27 -1.81 10.51 -5.93
N LEU A 28 -2.17 9.73 -6.95
CA LEU A 28 -2.59 10.23 -8.27
C LEU A 28 -4.12 10.23 -8.35
N VAL A 29 -4.70 11.38 -8.71
CA VAL A 29 -6.16 11.51 -8.95
C VAL A 29 -6.42 11.51 -10.45
N ILE A 30 -7.36 10.66 -10.89
CA ILE A 30 -7.78 10.56 -12.29
C ILE A 30 -9.31 10.65 -12.36
N GLY A 31 -9.84 11.33 -13.37
CA GLY A 31 -11.27 11.52 -13.59
C GLY A 31 -11.79 12.88 -13.12
N GLU A 32 -13.09 13.11 -13.28
CA GLU A 32 -13.74 14.38 -12.98
C GLU A 32 -15.05 14.17 -12.22
N GLY A 33 -15.49 15.18 -11.47
CA GLY A 33 -16.75 15.12 -10.72
C GLY A 33 -16.78 13.98 -9.70
N GLU A 34 -17.79 13.12 -9.82
CA GLU A 34 -18.00 11.94 -8.96
C GLU A 34 -17.26 10.70 -9.47
N ASP A 35 -16.79 10.68 -10.72
CA ASP A 35 -16.05 9.56 -11.32
C ASP A 35 -14.54 9.62 -11.02
N ARG A 36 -14.15 10.39 -10.00
CA ARG A 36 -12.75 10.51 -9.57
C ARG A 36 -12.29 9.24 -8.86
N ARG A 37 -11.10 8.79 -9.23
CA ARG A 37 -10.40 7.67 -8.61
C ARG A 37 -9.08 8.17 -8.03
N VAL A 38 -8.74 7.66 -6.86
CA VAL A 38 -7.48 7.94 -6.17
C VAL A 38 -6.64 6.68 -6.21
N TYR A 39 -5.42 6.79 -6.74
CA TYR A 39 -4.44 5.72 -6.77
C TYR A 39 -3.31 6.06 -5.81
N VAL A 40 -3.00 5.17 -4.87
CA VAL A 40 -1.90 5.35 -3.91
C VAL A 40 -0.57 5.02 -4.59
N VAL A 41 0.37 5.95 -4.52
CA VAL A 41 1.74 5.72 -4.98
C VAL A 41 2.44 4.80 -3.97
N THR A 42 3.10 3.75 -4.48
CA THR A 42 3.75 2.75 -3.64
C THR A 42 5.20 2.52 -4.05
N THR A 43 6.04 2.27 -3.05
CA THR A 43 7.47 1.96 -3.15
C THR A 43 7.77 0.64 -2.43
N ASP A 44 9.04 0.24 -2.38
CA ASP A 44 9.49 -0.89 -1.56
C ASP A 44 9.34 -0.57 -0.07
N PRO A 45 8.99 -1.55 0.77
CA PRO A 45 8.83 -1.35 2.20
C PRO A 45 10.13 -0.98 2.90
N PRO A 46 10.07 -0.15 3.96
CA PRO A 46 11.16 -0.03 4.92
C PRO A 46 11.55 -1.41 5.47
N GLU A 47 12.83 -1.60 5.81
CA GLU A 47 13.36 -2.90 6.26
C GLU A 47 12.55 -3.48 7.44
N GLU A 48 12.15 -2.63 8.38
CA GLU A 48 11.33 -3.00 9.54
C GLU A 48 9.91 -3.52 9.19
N PHE A 49 9.42 -3.23 7.99
CA PHE A 49 8.09 -3.63 7.51
C PHE A 49 8.13 -4.57 6.29
N ALA A 50 9.31 -4.92 5.79
CA ALA A 50 9.47 -5.77 4.60
C ALA A 50 8.86 -7.17 4.74
N TRP A 51 8.64 -7.64 5.97
CA TRP A 51 8.00 -8.91 6.28
C TRP A 51 6.46 -8.87 6.16
N ILE A 52 5.85 -7.67 6.10
CA ILE A 52 4.39 -7.50 6.02
C ILE A 52 3.91 -7.66 4.57
N HIS A 53 4.49 -6.88 3.65
CA HIS A 53 4.10 -6.85 2.24
C HIS A 53 5.24 -6.33 1.35
N ASP A 54 5.20 -6.65 0.06
CA ASP A 54 6.16 -6.20 -0.96
C ASP A 54 5.96 -4.75 -1.45
N ARG A 55 4.95 -4.05 -0.95
CA ARG A 55 4.61 -2.67 -1.32
C ARG A 55 4.34 -1.86 -0.07
N TRP A 56 4.78 -0.61 -0.10
CA TRP A 56 4.55 0.36 0.97
C TRP A 56 4.08 1.69 0.40
N PRO A 57 3.08 2.34 1.00
CA PRO A 57 2.62 3.63 0.52
C PRO A 57 3.70 4.70 0.71
N VAL A 58 3.85 5.57 -0.29
CA VAL A 58 4.75 6.72 -0.18
C VAL A 58 4.10 7.77 0.71
N LEU A 59 4.85 8.26 1.69
CA LEU A 59 4.46 9.35 2.56
C LEU A 59 5.19 10.62 2.14
N THR A 60 4.47 11.74 2.12
CA THR A 60 5.00 13.07 1.83
C THR A 60 4.50 14.08 2.85
N GLU A 61 5.24 15.18 3.04
CA GLU A 61 4.79 16.34 3.81
C GLU A 61 3.52 16.95 3.19
N ARG A 62 2.63 17.45 4.05
CA ARG A 62 1.36 18.12 3.68
C ARG A 62 1.51 19.59 3.35
#